data_AF-A0A9D0XRA2-F1
#
_entry.id   AF-A0A9D0XRA2-F1
#
_cell.length_a   1.000
_cell.length_b   1.000
_cell.length_c   1.000
_cell.angle_alpha   90.00
_cell.angle_beta   90.00
_cell.angle_gamma   90.00
#
_symmetry.space_group_name_H-M   'P 1'
#
loop_
_entity.id
_entity.type
_entity.pdbx_description
1 polymer ?
#
loop_
_entity_poly.entity_id
_entity_poly.type
_entity_poly.pdbx_seq_one_letter_code
_entity_poly.pdbx_strand_id
1 'polypeptide(L)'
;MAERIGLEPWLWLGGSLLLALVATWTAWGLERAKGRNPRIASVLDGPFYPLFVEVGRLLFYLGLPAAALLWGRDAVVGRLMGFQSLLLLNGLVGDPAPAGDIAANLADWMRDVGWAVGLGTAAWAVLALGWWTVRRGAAPLRLDSGPLSGIVGLREAAYHEVHWAFYRNAPIVALGPYWGTWAGLGLVALEAVLNPFWRASLGDADRASLPLLRAGMAFVSAALFLKTGNLWLAVLVHWGVLWGLSATANSGLTTETQRAQRNP
;
A
#
# COMPACT_ATOMS: atom_id res chain seq x y z
N MET A 1 13.88 4.97 30.91
CA MET A 1 13.13 5.61 29.80
C MET A 1 12.14 4.68 29.09
N ALA A 2 12.06 3.38 29.45
CA ALA A 2 11.14 2.41 28.84
C ALA A 2 9.78 2.25 29.56
N GLU A 3 9.51 3.02 30.61
CA GLU A 3 8.44 2.71 31.58
C GLU A 3 7.10 3.44 31.31
N ARG A 4 7.01 4.24 30.25
CA ARG A 4 5.75 4.86 29.79
C ARG A 4 5.67 4.90 28.27
N ILE A 5 5.88 3.78 27.61
CA ILE A 5 5.25 3.63 26.29
C ILE A 5 3.75 3.57 26.59
N GLY A 6 3.05 4.68 26.33
CA GLY A 6 1.62 4.77 26.59
C GLY A 6 0.87 3.62 25.93
N LEU A 7 -0.24 3.19 26.54
CA LEU A 7 -1.16 2.24 25.92
C LEU A 7 -1.80 2.81 24.65
N GLU A 8 -1.74 4.13 24.45
CA GLU A 8 -2.44 4.87 23.42
C GLU A 8 -2.03 4.49 21.98
N PRO A 9 -0.74 4.47 21.57
CA PRO A 9 -0.34 3.95 20.26
C PRO A 9 -0.89 2.56 19.96
N TRP A 10 -0.90 1.67 20.96
CA TRP A 10 -1.39 0.29 20.82
C TRP A 10 -2.92 0.21 20.72
N LEU A 11 -3.65 1.10 21.42
CA LEU A 11 -5.10 1.20 21.31
C LEU A 11 -5.53 1.66 19.92
N TRP A 12 -4.86 2.68 19.35
CA TRP A 12 -5.13 3.15 17.99
C TRP A 12 -4.83 2.08 16.94
N LEU A 13 -3.68 1.42 17.07
CA LEU A 13 -3.27 0.34 16.18
C LEU A 13 -4.22 -0.87 16.28
N GLY A 14 -4.50 -1.32 17.50
CA GLY A 14 -5.41 -2.44 17.75
C GLY A 14 -6.85 -2.14 17.31
N GLY A 15 -7.32 -0.92 17.54
CA GLY A 15 -8.63 -0.45 17.09
C GLY A 15 -8.74 -0.42 15.56
N SER A 16 -7.70 0.07 14.87
CA SER A 16 -7.62 0.04 13.41
C SER A 16 -7.64 -1.38 12.85
N LEU A 17 -6.86 -2.30 13.44
CA LEU A 17 -6.83 -3.71 13.05
C LEU A 17 -8.21 -4.36 13.25
N LEU A 18 -8.82 -4.18 14.42
CA LEU A 18 -10.15 -4.71 14.70
C LEU A 18 -11.19 -4.17 13.72
N LEU A 19 -11.16 -2.86 13.43
CA LEU A 19 -12.05 -2.22 12.47
C LEU A 19 -11.89 -2.81 11.06
N ALA A 20 -10.64 -3.03 10.61
CA ALA A 20 -10.34 -3.65 9.32
C ALA A 20 -10.91 -5.07 9.24
N LEU A 21 -10.72 -5.87 10.30
CA LEU A 21 -11.26 -7.23 10.39
C LEU A 21 -12.79 -7.22 10.36
N VAL A 22 -13.45 -6.41 11.19
CA VAL A 22 -14.92 -6.33 11.22
C VAL A 22 -15.46 -5.89 9.85
N ALA A 23 -14.84 -4.88 9.23
CA ALA A 23 -15.26 -4.38 7.92
C ALA A 23 -15.12 -5.46 6.83
N THR A 24 -13.98 -6.15 6.77
CA THR A 24 -13.72 -7.20 5.76
C THR A 24 -14.61 -8.43 5.95
N TRP A 25 -14.85 -8.86 7.19
CA TRP A 25 -15.78 -9.96 7.48
C TRP A 25 -17.23 -9.59 7.18
N THR A 26 -17.64 -8.35 7.49
CA THR A 26 -18.98 -7.85 7.16
C THR A 26 -19.19 -7.81 5.64
N ALA A 27 -18.25 -7.20 4.91
CA ALA A 27 -18.31 -7.14 3.45
C ALA A 27 -18.36 -8.55 2.82
N TRP A 28 -17.55 -9.48 3.33
CA TRP A 28 -17.56 -10.88 2.87
C TRP A 28 -18.91 -11.57 3.12
N GLY A 29 -19.51 -11.34 4.29
CA GLY A 29 -20.84 -11.84 4.62
C GLY A 29 -21.92 -11.30 3.69
N LEU A 30 -21.87 -9.99 3.39
CA LEU A 30 -22.78 -9.33 2.46
C LEU A 30 -22.66 -9.87 1.03
N GLU A 31 -21.43 -10.06 0.53
CA GLU A 31 -21.19 -10.67 -0.79
C GLU A 31 -21.74 -12.10 -0.88
N ARG A 32 -21.57 -12.91 0.17
CA ARG A 32 -22.19 -14.25 0.20
C ARG A 32 -23.71 -14.22 0.28
N ALA A 33 -24.27 -13.21 0.95
CA ALA A 33 -25.71 -13.03 1.06
C ALA A 33 -26.33 -12.49 -0.23
N LYS A 34 -25.58 -11.74 -1.04
CA LYS A 34 -25.97 -11.21 -2.35
C LYS A 34 -26.56 -12.29 -3.26
N GLY A 35 -25.89 -13.44 -3.37
CA GLY A 35 -26.37 -14.57 -4.19
C GLY A 35 -27.61 -15.29 -3.65
N ARG A 36 -28.02 -15.01 -2.41
CA ARG A 36 -29.15 -15.68 -1.74
C ARG A 36 -30.35 -14.76 -1.52
N ASN A 37 -30.15 -13.45 -1.51
CA ASN A 37 -31.19 -12.47 -1.17
C ASN A 37 -31.22 -11.30 -2.18
N PRO A 38 -32.27 -11.19 -3.01
CA PRO A 38 -32.35 -10.17 -4.05
C PRO A 38 -32.42 -8.74 -3.49
N ARG A 39 -32.90 -8.53 -2.26
CA ARG A 39 -32.90 -7.21 -1.61
C ARG A 39 -31.49 -6.73 -1.28
N ILE A 40 -30.62 -7.65 -0.84
CA ILE A 40 -29.21 -7.33 -0.58
C ILE A 40 -28.52 -7.04 -1.91
N ALA A 41 -28.77 -7.85 -2.94
CA ALA A 41 -28.25 -7.58 -4.28
C ALA A 41 -28.64 -6.19 -4.80
N SER A 42 -29.92 -5.79 -4.69
CA SER A 42 -30.34 -4.46 -5.13
C SER A 42 -29.66 -3.30 -4.39
N VAL A 43 -29.29 -3.50 -3.13
CA VAL A 43 -28.58 -2.47 -2.35
C VAL A 43 -27.10 -2.40 -2.77
N LEU A 44 -26.43 -3.55 -2.89
CA LEU A 44 -25.02 -3.62 -3.25
C LEU A 44 -24.75 -3.24 -4.71
N ASP A 45 -25.70 -3.48 -5.61
CA ASP A 45 -25.65 -3.06 -7.01
C ASP A 45 -26.14 -1.61 -7.22
N GLY A 46 -26.58 -0.95 -6.14
CA GLY A 46 -27.05 0.43 -6.18
C GLY A 46 -25.92 1.43 -6.48
N PRO A 47 -26.22 2.57 -7.12
CA PRO A 47 -25.21 3.55 -7.54
C PRO A 47 -24.45 4.21 -6.37
N PHE A 48 -25.02 4.20 -5.16
CA PHE A 48 -24.41 4.78 -3.96
C PHE A 48 -23.45 3.83 -3.24
N TYR A 49 -23.55 2.52 -3.45
CA TYR A 49 -22.71 1.55 -2.75
C TYR A 49 -21.21 1.74 -3.06
N PRO A 50 -20.78 1.92 -4.34
CA PRO A 50 -19.38 2.23 -4.64
C PRO A 50 -18.88 3.51 -3.94
N LEU A 51 -19.71 4.56 -3.90
CA LEU A 51 -19.36 5.81 -3.22
C LEU A 51 -19.18 5.59 -1.71
N PHE A 52 -20.10 4.85 -1.10
CA PHE A 52 -20.03 4.52 0.33
C PHE A 52 -18.75 3.73 0.66
N VAL A 53 -18.40 2.74 -0.17
CA VAL A 53 -17.17 1.97 -0.01
C VAL A 53 -15.95 2.88 -0.14
N GLU A 54 -15.88 3.74 -1.16
CA GLU A 54 -14.75 4.64 -1.37
C GLU A 54 -14.58 5.68 -0.26
N VAL A 55 -15.69 6.23 0.26
CA VAL A 55 -15.66 7.12 1.43
C VAL A 55 -15.16 6.36 2.67
N GLY A 56 -15.67 5.14 2.90
CA GLY A 56 -15.20 4.29 4.01
C GLY A 56 -13.71 3.99 3.91
N ARG A 57 -13.22 3.70 2.70
CA ARG A 57 -11.78 3.49 2.43
C ARG A 57 -10.98 4.75 2.70
N LEU A 58 -11.40 5.91 2.20
CA LEU A 58 -10.73 7.18 2.44
C LEU A 58 -10.60 7.48 3.95
N LEU A 59 -11.71 7.32 4.69
CA LEU A 59 -11.74 7.52 6.13
C LEU A 59 -10.84 6.53 6.87
N PHE A 60 -10.82 5.27 6.44
CA PHE A 60 -9.98 4.25 7.06
C PHE A 60 -8.49 4.48 6.77
N TYR A 61 -8.12 4.67 5.50
CA TYR A 61 -6.73 4.74 5.06
C TYR A 61 -6.04 6.07 5.37
N LEU A 62 -6.77 7.19 5.32
CA LEU A 62 -6.21 8.53 5.58
C LEU A 62 -6.81 9.16 6.83
N GLY A 63 -8.12 9.04 7.02
CA GLY A 63 -8.82 9.66 8.14
C GLY A 63 -8.36 9.12 9.50
N LEU A 64 -8.21 7.80 9.65
CA LEU A 64 -7.80 7.18 10.91
C LEU A 64 -6.35 7.54 11.28
N PRO A 65 -5.34 7.42 10.38
CA PRO A 65 -3.99 7.89 10.69
C PRO A 65 -3.90 9.38 10.98
N ALA A 66 -4.66 10.22 10.25
CA ALA A 66 -4.74 11.65 10.53
C ALA A 66 -5.38 11.94 11.89
N ALA A 67 -6.44 11.22 12.24
CA ALA A 67 -7.10 11.32 13.54
C ALA A 67 -6.16 10.93 14.69
N ALA A 68 -5.42 9.83 14.53
CA ALA A 68 -4.44 9.39 15.50
C ALA A 68 -3.28 10.38 15.65
N LEU A 69 -2.85 11.02 14.55
CA LEU A 69 -1.80 12.05 14.56
C LEU A 69 -2.27 13.35 15.25
N LEU A 70 -3.50 13.80 15.00
CA LEU A 70 -4.01 15.07 15.49
C LEU A 70 -4.62 14.99 16.90
N TRP A 71 -5.27 13.88 17.23
CA TRP A 71 -6.00 13.73 18.50
C TRP A 71 -5.41 12.69 19.44
N GLY A 72 -4.58 11.76 18.95
CA GLY A 72 -4.10 10.62 19.72
C GLY A 72 -2.97 10.89 20.71
N ARG A 73 -2.74 12.14 21.14
CA ARG A 73 -1.77 12.52 22.19
C ARG A 73 -0.45 11.70 22.16
N ASP A 74 0.31 11.83 21.07
CA ASP A 74 1.54 11.07 20.79
C ASP A 74 1.35 9.59 20.37
N ALA A 75 0.14 9.18 19.98
CA ALA A 75 -0.15 7.87 19.39
C ALA A 75 0.67 7.60 18.12
N VAL A 76 0.96 8.67 17.37
CA VAL A 76 1.67 8.61 16.09
C VAL A 76 2.77 9.65 16.11
N VAL A 77 4.01 9.20 15.93
CA VAL A 77 5.13 10.10 15.71
C VAL A 77 5.19 10.45 14.23
N GLY A 78 4.96 11.73 13.88
CA GLY A 78 4.92 12.19 12.48
C GLY A 78 6.21 11.88 11.69
N ARG A 79 7.38 11.91 12.35
CA ARG A 79 8.64 11.48 11.72
C ARG A 79 8.63 10.00 11.32
N LEU A 80 8.01 9.12 12.11
CA LEU A 80 7.92 7.69 11.82
C LEU A 80 6.90 7.37 10.73
N MET A 81 5.94 8.28 10.48
CA MET A 81 5.08 8.21 9.29
C MET A 81 5.87 8.43 8.00
N GLY A 82 7.08 9.00 8.09
CA GLY A 82 7.95 9.25 6.96
C GLY A 82 7.69 10.58 6.24
N PHE A 83 7.10 11.54 6.97
CA PHE A 83 7.00 12.92 6.52
C PHE A 83 8.37 13.60 6.61
N GLN A 84 9.20 13.37 5.59
CA GLN A 84 10.47 14.08 5.42
C GLN A 84 10.19 15.45 4.80
N SER A 85 10.67 16.51 5.43
CA SER A 85 10.58 17.87 4.88
C SER A 85 11.61 18.06 3.78
N LEU A 86 11.21 18.79 2.74
CA LEU A 86 12.13 19.33 1.74
C LEU A 86 12.37 20.80 2.12
N LEU A 87 13.49 21.07 2.80
CA LEU A 87 13.78 22.39 3.40
C LEU A 87 13.74 23.53 2.37
N LEU A 88 14.06 23.22 1.10
CA LEU A 88 13.95 24.17 -0.02
C LEU A 88 12.55 24.77 -0.16
N LEU A 89 11.49 23.98 0.08
CA LEU A 89 10.10 24.44 0.00
C LEU A 89 9.62 25.10 1.30
N ASN A 90 10.25 24.81 2.44
CA ASN A 90 9.89 25.44 3.71
C ASN A 90 10.18 26.96 3.71
N GLY A 91 11.20 27.40 2.97
CA GLY A 91 11.51 28.82 2.77
C GLY A 91 10.45 29.61 1.98
N LEU A 92 9.44 28.94 1.41
CA LEU A 92 8.28 29.60 0.78
C LEU A 92 7.19 29.99 1.79
N VAL A 93 7.20 29.40 2.99
CA VAL A 93 6.13 29.54 3.99
C VAL A 93 6.65 30.09 5.34
N GLY A 94 7.98 30.10 5.55
CA GLY A 94 8.59 30.61 6.78
C GLY A 94 10.03 31.10 6.58
N ASP A 95 10.75 31.28 7.68
CA ASP A 95 12.11 31.79 7.65
C ASP A 95 13.05 30.86 6.85
N PRO A 96 13.90 31.41 5.97
CA PRO A 96 14.80 30.61 5.16
C PRO A 96 15.83 29.91 6.05
N ALA A 97 15.93 28.58 5.89
CA ALA A 97 16.97 27.80 6.53
C ALA A 97 18.36 28.24 6.03
N PRO A 98 19.42 28.11 6.85
CA PRO A 98 20.79 28.33 6.42
C PRO A 98 21.12 27.52 5.15
N ALA A 99 21.88 28.12 4.22
CA ALA A 99 22.20 27.48 2.95
C ALA A 99 22.90 26.11 3.11
N GLY A 100 23.70 25.94 4.17
CA GLY A 100 24.33 24.66 4.51
C GLY A 100 23.32 23.55 4.85
N ASP A 101 22.26 23.88 5.59
CA ASP A 101 21.22 22.92 5.98
C ASP A 101 20.36 22.51 4.78
N ILE A 102 20.07 23.47 3.88
CA ILE A 102 19.39 23.19 2.62
C ILE A 102 20.21 22.23 1.76
N ALA A 103 21.53 22.48 1.62
CA ALA A 103 22.41 21.62 0.85
C ALA A 103 22.50 20.20 1.44
N ALA A 104 22.61 20.07 2.77
CA ALA A 104 22.61 18.79 3.46
C ALA A 104 21.30 18.02 3.28
N ASN A 105 20.14 18.69 3.46
CA ASN A 105 18.82 18.08 3.26
C ASN A 105 18.61 17.63 1.81
N LEU A 106 19.09 18.41 0.83
CA LEU A 106 19.02 18.03 -0.58
C LEU A 106 19.91 16.81 -0.87
N ALA A 107 21.11 16.75 -0.30
CA ALA A 107 21.98 15.59 -0.44
C ALA A 107 21.36 14.31 0.16
N ASP A 108 20.71 14.42 1.32
CA ASP A 108 19.95 13.32 1.91
C ASP A 108 18.81 12.86 0.99
N TRP A 109 18.02 13.80 0.45
CA TRP A 109 16.97 13.49 -0.53
C TRP A 109 17.51 12.81 -1.80
N MET A 110 18.64 13.26 -2.35
CA MET A 110 19.26 12.62 -3.52
C MET A 110 19.69 11.18 -3.22
N ARG A 111 20.25 10.93 -2.03
CA ARG A 111 20.60 9.59 -1.58
C ARG A 111 19.35 8.71 -1.45
N ASP A 112 18.27 9.25 -0.89
CA ASP A 112 17.01 8.53 -0.71
C ASP A 112 16.35 8.19 -2.07
N VAL A 113 16.40 9.12 -3.02
CA VAL A 113 15.99 8.88 -4.42
C VAL A 113 16.84 7.77 -5.05
N GLY A 114 18.15 7.76 -4.84
CA GLY A 114 19.04 6.70 -5.31
C GLY A 114 18.62 5.31 -4.80
N TRP A 115 18.33 5.20 -3.50
CA TRP A 115 17.78 3.96 -2.92
C TRP A 115 16.42 3.59 -3.49
N ALA A 116 15.52 4.56 -3.65
CA ALA A 116 14.19 4.36 -4.20
C ALA A 116 14.23 3.83 -5.64
N VAL A 117 15.09 4.40 -6.49
CA VAL A 117 15.29 3.93 -7.88
C VAL A 117 15.90 2.54 -7.89
N GLY A 118 16.94 2.29 -7.09
CA GLY A 118 17.61 0.99 -7.03
C GLY A 118 16.68 -0.13 -6.56
N LEU A 119 15.99 0.07 -5.43
CA LEU A 119 15.05 -0.91 -4.87
C LEU A 119 13.81 -1.07 -5.73
N GLY A 120 13.25 0.02 -6.26
CA GLY A 120 12.10 -0.01 -7.16
C GLY A 120 12.39 -0.77 -8.45
N THR A 121 13.56 -0.55 -9.06
CA THR A 121 13.99 -1.28 -10.27
C THR A 121 14.19 -2.76 -9.98
N ALA A 122 14.85 -3.10 -8.87
CA ALA A 122 15.03 -4.48 -8.45
C ALA A 122 13.69 -5.19 -8.19
N ALA A 123 12.78 -4.54 -7.47
CA ALA A 123 11.44 -5.05 -7.20
C ALA A 123 10.66 -5.28 -8.50
N TRP A 124 10.64 -4.29 -9.40
CA TRP A 124 10.00 -4.43 -10.70
C TRP A 124 10.58 -5.59 -11.49
N ALA A 125 11.91 -5.74 -11.55
CA ALA A 125 12.56 -6.82 -12.29
C ALA A 125 12.20 -8.21 -11.73
N VAL A 126 12.22 -8.38 -10.41
CA VAL A 126 11.84 -9.64 -9.75
C VAL A 126 10.37 -9.98 -10.00
N LEU A 127 9.48 -9.00 -9.87
CA LEU A 127 8.04 -9.19 -10.09
C LEU A 127 7.72 -9.44 -11.56
N ALA A 128 8.39 -8.75 -12.49
CA ALA A 128 8.27 -8.97 -13.93
C ALA A 128 8.79 -10.35 -14.34
N LEU A 129 9.88 -10.82 -13.72
CA LEU A 129 10.41 -12.16 -13.93
C LEU A 129 9.43 -13.22 -13.41
N GLY A 130 8.92 -13.06 -12.18
CA GLY A 130 7.90 -13.94 -11.60
C GLY A 130 6.67 -14.02 -12.50
N TRP A 131 6.18 -12.88 -12.95
CA TRP A 131 5.10 -12.79 -13.93
C TRP A 131 5.38 -13.56 -15.23
N TRP A 132 6.58 -13.39 -15.80
CA TRP A 132 6.96 -14.08 -17.03
C TRP A 132 7.02 -15.61 -16.85
N THR A 133 7.49 -16.09 -15.69
CA THR A 133 7.49 -17.52 -15.39
C THR A 133 6.08 -18.08 -15.26
N VAL A 134 5.15 -17.35 -14.65
CA VAL A 134 3.74 -17.76 -14.52
C VAL A 134 3.05 -17.79 -15.89
N ARG A 135 3.30 -16.78 -16.76
CA ARG A 135 2.76 -16.76 -18.13
C ARG A 135 3.19 -17.95 -18.99
N ARG A 136 4.38 -18.50 -18.74
CA ARG A 136 4.87 -19.67 -19.48
C ARG A 136 4.17 -20.97 -19.09
N GLY A 137 3.46 -21.01 -17.97
CA GLY A 137 2.85 -22.23 -17.43
C GLY A 137 1.33 -22.17 -17.20
N ALA A 138 0.69 -21.01 -17.30
CA ALA A 138 -0.73 -20.84 -16.96
C ALA A 138 -1.47 -19.85 -17.89
N ALA A 139 -2.80 -19.91 -17.84
CA ALA A 139 -3.71 -19.04 -18.58
C ALA A 139 -3.38 -17.54 -18.40
N PRO A 140 -3.66 -16.69 -19.42
CA PRO A 140 -3.34 -15.27 -19.36
C PRO A 140 -4.04 -14.63 -18.17
N LEU A 141 -3.21 -14.18 -17.23
CA LEU A 141 -3.65 -13.58 -16.00
C LEU A 141 -4.33 -12.25 -16.32
N ARG A 142 -5.63 -12.18 -16.07
CA ARG A 142 -6.39 -10.94 -16.16
C ARG A 142 -6.16 -10.16 -14.88
N LEU A 143 -5.34 -9.12 -14.97
CA LEU A 143 -5.48 -8.02 -14.03
C LEU A 143 -6.84 -7.40 -14.35
N ASP A 144 -7.92 -7.92 -13.73
CA ASP A 144 -9.31 -7.51 -13.96
C ASP A 144 -9.56 -6.03 -13.65
N SER A 145 -8.58 -5.34 -13.08
CA SER A 145 -8.44 -3.91 -13.17
C SER A 145 -8.00 -3.53 -14.58
N GLY A 146 -8.98 -3.20 -15.44
CA GLY A 146 -8.75 -2.40 -16.65
C GLY A 146 -7.82 -1.22 -16.36
N PRO A 147 -7.18 -0.62 -17.38
CA PRO A 147 -5.99 0.23 -17.24
C PRO A 147 -6.14 1.09 -16.01
N LEU A 148 -5.41 0.74 -14.94
CA LEU A 148 -5.40 1.53 -13.71
C LEU A 148 -5.05 2.92 -14.20
N SER A 149 -6.04 3.82 -14.23
CA SER A 149 -5.76 5.18 -14.59
C SER A 149 -4.62 5.59 -13.65
N GLY A 150 -3.56 6.21 -14.18
CA GLY A 150 -2.35 6.42 -13.38
C GLY A 150 -2.67 7.03 -12.01
N ILE A 151 -3.72 7.86 -11.96
CA ILE A 151 -4.32 8.47 -10.77
C ILE A 151 -4.93 7.44 -9.80
N VAL A 152 -5.76 6.49 -10.27
CA VAL A 152 -6.32 5.44 -9.41
C VAL A 152 -5.19 4.60 -8.81
N GLY A 153 -4.21 4.19 -9.63
CA GLY A 153 -3.04 3.46 -9.13
C GLY A 153 -2.25 4.24 -8.07
N LEU A 154 -2.07 5.54 -8.27
CA LEU A 154 -1.39 6.42 -7.33
C LEU A 154 -2.15 6.55 -6.01
N ARG A 155 -3.48 6.69 -6.07
CA ARG A 155 -4.35 6.71 -4.88
C ARG A 155 -4.26 5.40 -4.10
N GLU A 156 -4.32 4.27 -4.78
CA GLU A 156 -4.21 2.95 -4.15
C GLU A 156 -2.83 2.76 -3.48
N ALA A 157 -1.75 3.19 -4.14
CA ALA A 157 -0.42 3.21 -3.54
C ALA A 157 -0.37 4.10 -2.29
N ALA A 158 -0.96 5.31 -2.35
CA ALA A 158 -1.03 6.21 -1.21
C ALA A 158 -1.79 5.60 -0.02
N TYR A 159 -2.93 4.94 -0.27
CA TYR A 159 -3.68 4.23 0.76
C TYR A 159 -2.81 3.15 1.43
N HIS A 160 -2.20 2.27 0.62
CA HIS A 160 -1.38 1.19 1.18
C HIS A 160 -0.15 1.70 1.96
N GLU A 161 0.56 2.71 1.45
CA GLU A 161 1.74 3.24 2.12
C GLU A 161 1.41 4.03 3.40
N VAL A 162 0.29 4.75 3.43
CA VAL A 162 -0.15 5.45 4.65
C VAL A 162 -0.61 4.46 5.71
N HIS A 163 -1.37 3.42 5.32
CA HIS A 163 -1.75 2.33 6.23
C HIS A 163 -0.52 1.62 6.80
N TRP A 164 0.42 1.31 5.92
CA TRP A 164 1.70 0.73 6.29
C TRP A 164 2.47 1.61 7.28
N ALA A 165 2.57 2.91 7.00
CA ALA A 165 3.25 3.88 7.86
C ALA A 165 2.62 3.99 9.25
N PHE A 166 1.29 3.87 9.32
CA PHE A 166 0.55 3.83 10.57
C PHE A 166 0.84 2.51 11.34
N TYR A 167 0.78 1.36 10.67
CA TYR A 167 0.95 0.03 11.30
C TYR A 167 2.33 -0.20 11.89
N ARG A 168 3.37 0.41 11.31
CA ARG A 168 4.74 0.33 11.85
C ARG A 168 5.03 1.30 12.99
N ASN A 169 4.17 2.28 13.26
CA ASN A 169 4.48 3.38 14.18
C ASN A 169 4.70 2.89 15.63
N ALA A 170 3.68 2.26 16.23
CA ALA A 170 3.80 1.73 17.60
C ALA A 170 4.88 0.63 17.72
N PRO A 171 5.01 -0.32 16.78
CA PRO A 171 6.13 -1.26 16.78
C PRO A 171 7.52 -0.60 16.74
N ILE A 172 7.72 0.48 15.98
CA ILE A 172 9.02 1.20 15.94
C ILE A 172 9.31 1.89 17.27
N VAL A 173 8.29 2.47 17.91
CA VAL A 173 8.46 3.06 19.25
C VAL A 173 8.87 1.99 20.27
N ALA A 174 8.32 0.78 20.18
CA ALA A 174 8.59 -0.28 21.14
C ALA A 174 9.88 -1.09 20.87
N LEU A 175 10.21 -1.34 19.60
CA LEU A 175 11.27 -2.28 19.20
C LEU A 175 12.42 -1.61 18.45
N GLY A 176 12.34 -0.29 18.24
CA GLY A 176 13.27 0.48 17.42
C GLY A 176 13.01 0.35 15.91
N PRO A 177 13.71 1.13 15.07
CA PRO A 177 13.40 1.24 13.63
C PRO A 177 13.46 -0.08 12.87
N TYR A 178 14.50 -0.89 13.12
CA TYR A 178 14.70 -2.15 12.39
C TYR A 178 13.64 -3.19 12.75
N TRP A 179 13.58 -3.62 14.02
CA TRP A 179 12.64 -4.66 14.45
C TRP A 179 11.19 -4.19 14.43
N GLY A 180 10.93 -2.92 14.73
CA GLY A 180 9.59 -2.34 14.66
C GLY A 180 9.03 -2.33 13.24
N THR A 181 9.86 -2.08 12.23
CA THR A 181 9.45 -2.20 10.84
C THR A 181 9.01 -3.63 10.54
N TRP A 182 9.84 -4.64 10.83
CA TRP A 182 9.44 -6.03 10.58
C TRP A 182 8.24 -6.49 11.38
N ALA A 183 8.11 -6.05 12.64
CA ALA A 183 6.94 -6.35 13.46
C ALA A 183 5.66 -5.71 12.91
N GLY A 184 5.73 -4.46 12.44
CA GLY A 184 4.63 -3.81 11.72
C GLY A 184 4.22 -4.60 10.47
N LEU A 185 5.19 -5.10 9.70
CA LEU A 185 4.91 -5.93 8.52
C LEU A 185 4.21 -7.24 8.93
N GLY A 186 4.60 -7.81 10.07
CA GLY A 186 3.92 -8.94 10.69
C GLY A 186 2.45 -8.66 11.00
N LEU A 187 2.10 -7.45 11.44
CA LEU A 187 0.70 -7.06 11.67
C LEU A 187 -0.10 -6.95 10.37
N VAL A 188 0.49 -6.37 9.32
CA VAL A 188 -0.14 -6.34 7.99
C VAL A 188 -0.35 -7.75 7.45
N ALA A 189 0.64 -8.65 7.65
CA ALA A 189 0.51 -10.05 7.27
C ALA A 189 -0.60 -10.77 8.06
N LEU A 190 -0.71 -10.50 9.38
CA LEU A 190 -1.78 -11.03 10.21
C LEU A 190 -3.17 -10.56 9.72
N GLU A 191 -3.31 -9.27 9.43
CA GLU A 191 -4.53 -8.69 8.85
C GLU A 191 -4.89 -9.40 7.53
N ALA A 192 -3.91 -9.60 6.64
CA ALA A 192 -4.11 -10.29 5.36
C ALA A 192 -4.52 -11.76 5.53
N VAL A 193 -3.89 -12.50 6.45
CA VAL A 193 -4.24 -13.90 6.74
C VAL A 193 -5.66 -14.04 7.30
N LEU A 194 -6.08 -13.10 8.14
CA LEU A 194 -7.43 -13.10 8.72
C LEU A 194 -8.51 -12.61 7.75
N ASN A 195 -8.14 -11.86 6.72
CA ASN A 195 -9.04 -11.36 5.70
C ASN A 195 -9.61 -12.52 4.84
N PRO A 196 -10.93 -12.74 4.81
CA PRO A 196 -11.54 -13.82 4.05
C PRO A 196 -11.40 -13.67 2.53
N PHE A 197 -11.39 -12.44 2.00
CA PHE A 197 -11.18 -12.19 0.57
C PHE A 197 -9.78 -12.61 0.15
N TRP A 198 -8.77 -12.27 0.95
CA TRP A 198 -7.38 -12.63 0.67
C TRP A 198 -7.20 -14.15 0.62
N ARG A 199 -7.73 -14.87 1.62
CA ARG A 199 -7.68 -16.35 1.67
C ARG A 199 -8.39 -16.98 0.48
N ALA A 200 -9.56 -16.47 0.11
CA ALA A 200 -10.30 -16.97 -1.05
C ALA A 200 -9.53 -16.74 -2.36
N SER A 201 -8.93 -15.57 -2.53
CA SER A 201 -8.12 -15.26 -3.71
C SER A 201 -6.85 -16.11 -3.80
N LEU A 202 -6.21 -16.45 -2.68
CA LEU A 202 -5.04 -17.34 -2.68
C LEU A 202 -5.38 -18.80 -3.02
N GLY A 203 -6.61 -19.24 -2.74
CA GLY A 203 -7.08 -20.58 -3.09
C GLY A 203 -7.46 -20.74 -4.56
N ASP A 204 -7.51 -19.64 -5.32
CA ASP A 204 -7.88 -19.59 -6.73
C ASP A 204 -6.65 -19.19 -7.55
N ALA A 205 -6.14 -20.11 -8.37
CA ALA A 205 -4.92 -19.91 -9.16
C ALA A 205 -5.01 -18.67 -10.08
N ASP A 206 -6.22 -18.34 -10.57
CA ASP A 206 -6.44 -17.20 -11.45
C ASP A 206 -6.38 -15.87 -10.68
N ARG A 207 -6.66 -15.90 -9.37
CA ARG A 207 -6.76 -14.70 -8.51
C ARG A 207 -5.59 -14.53 -7.54
N ALA A 208 -4.76 -15.55 -7.36
CA ALA A 208 -3.69 -15.58 -6.35
C ALA A 208 -2.57 -14.56 -6.63
N SER A 209 -2.38 -14.17 -7.89
CA SER A 209 -1.30 -13.26 -8.31
C SER A 209 -1.37 -11.87 -7.70
N LEU A 210 -2.56 -11.27 -7.61
CA LEU A 210 -2.73 -9.93 -7.05
C LEU A 210 -2.41 -9.87 -5.55
N PRO A 211 -2.91 -10.79 -4.71
CA PRO A 211 -2.43 -10.95 -3.33
C PRO A 211 -0.91 -11.11 -3.24
N LEU A 212 -0.32 -12.02 -4.01
CA LEU A 212 1.14 -12.24 -3.96
C LEU A 212 1.93 -11.00 -4.35
N LEU A 213 1.46 -10.26 -5.36
CA LEU A 213 2.04 -8.97 -5.77
C LEU A 213 1.98 -7.96 -4.62
N ARG A 214 0.83 -7.82 -3.95
CA ARG A 214 0.66 -6.92 -2.79
C ARG A 214 1.55 -7.31 -1.62
N ALA A 215 1.72 -8.61 -1.36
CA ALA A 215 2.64 -9.09 -0.32
C ALA A 215 4.10 -8.74 -0.66
N GLY A 216 4.50 -8.95 -1.92
CA GLY A 216 5.82 -8.53 -2.41
C GLY A 216 6.04 -7.02 -2.27
N MET A 217 5.04 -6.21 -2.64
CA MET A 217 5.11 -4.76 -2.49
C MET A 217 5.20 -4.33 -1.03
N ALA A 218 4.45 -4.94 -0.11
CA ALA A 218 4.56 -4.64 1.32
C ALA A 218 5.99 -4.90 1.86
N PHE A 219 6.63 -5.98 1.42
CA PHE A 219 8.02 -6.28 1.77
C PHE A 219 8.99 -5.22 1.21
N VAL A 220 8.82 -4.82 -0.05
CA VAL A 220 9.64 -3.77 -0.70
C VAL A 220 9.46 -2.43 0.02
N SER A 221 8.23 -2.06 0.38
CA SER A 221 7.93 -0.84 1.12
C SER A 221 8.53 -0.83 2.52
N ALA A 222 8.61 -1.99 3.19
CA ALA A 222 9.32 -2.13 4.45
C ALA A 222 10.83 -1.93 4.29
N ALA A 223 11.44 -2.57 3.29
CA ALA A 223 12.86 -2.40 2.98
C ALA A 223 13.21 -0.96 2.58
N LEU A 224 12.36 -0.33 1.77
CA LEU A 224 12.52 1.06 1.35
C LEU A 224 12.43 2.02 2.53
N PHE A 225 11.45 1.83 3.42
CA PHE A 225 11.34 2.64 4.64
C PHE A 225 12.60 2.53 5.51
N LEU A 226 13.18 1.35 5.68
CA LEU A 226 14.42 1.19 6.44
C LEU A 226 15.61 1.95 5.84
N LYS A 227 15.57 2.26 4.53
CA LYS A 227 16.64 2.98 3.85
C LYS A 227 16.40 4.49 3.77
N THR A 228 15.17 4.90 3.51
CA THR A 228 14.85 6.30 3.22
C THR A 228 14.05 6.98 4.32
N GLY A 229 13.26 6.23 5.07
CA GLY A 229 12.28 6.81 6.00
C GLY A 229 11.28 7.74 5.32
N ASN A 230 11.10 7.64 3.98
CA ASN A 230 10.38 8.64 3.19
C ASN A 230 9.10 8.06 2.59
N LEU A 231 7.96 8.55 3.08
CA LEU A 231 6.64 8.09 2.65
C LEU A 231 6.35 8.42 1.18
N TRP A 232 6.73 9.62 0.74
CA TRP A 232 6.45 10.08 -0.62
C TRP A 232 7.19 9.25 -1.65
N LEU A 233 8.46 8.94 -1.40
CA LEU A 233 9.23 8.04 -2.23
C LEU A 233 8.65 6.62 -2.22
N ALA A 234 8.16 6.14 -1.08
CA ALA A 234 7.49 4.84 -1.01
C ALA A 234 6.21 4.80 -1.86
N VAL A 235 5.37 5.84 -1.81
CA VAL A 235 4.17 5.95 -2.65
C VAL A 235 4.54 5.94 -4.14
N LEU A 236 5.54 6.72 -4.53
CA LEU A 236 5.97 6.83 -5.93
C LEU A 236 6.58 5.52 -6.44
N VAL A 237 7.42 4.84 -5.63
CA VAL A 237 7.97 3.54 -5.98
C VAL A 237 6.87 2.50 -6.09
N HIS A 238 5.94 2.45 -5.12
CA HIS A 238 4.83 1.51 -5.14
C HIS A 238 3.99 1.67 -6.40
N TRP A 239 3.55 2.90 -6.67
CA TRP A 239 2.80 3.25 -7.86
C TRP A 239 3.57 2.92 -9.15
N GLY A 240 4.83 3.33 -9.24
CA GLY A 240 5.66 3.15 -10.43
C GLY A 240 5.91 1.67 -10.76
N VAL A 241 6.15 0.83 -9.75
CA VAL A 241 6.32 -0.62 -9.94
C VAL A 241 5.04 -1.26 -10.46
N LEU A 242 3.89 -0.98 -9.84
CA LEU A 242 2.60 -1.54 -10.28
C LEU A 242 2.20 -1.06 -11.68
N TRP A 243 2.41 0.22 -11.96
CA TRP A 243 2.15 0.80 -13.27
C TRP A 243 3.05 0.19 -14.34
N GLY A 244 4.36 0.06 -14.06
CA GLY A 244 5.32 -0.57 -14.96
C GLY A 244 4.98 -2.04 -15.26
N LEU A 245 4.59 -2.81 -14.24
CA LEU A 245 4.13 -4.19 -14.43
C LEU A 245 2.87 -4.26 -15.30
N SER A 246 1.90 -3.38 -15.06
CA SER A 246 0.67 -3.30 -15.87
C SER A 246 0.98 -2.96 -17.34
N ALA A 247 1.89 -2.03 -17.58
CA ALA A 247 2.34 -1.66 -18.93
C ALA A 247 3.00 -2.86 -19.64
N THR A 248 3.89 -3.59 -18.97
CA THR A 248 4.51 -4.80 -19.56
C THR A 248 3.48 -5.88 -19.87
N ALA A 249 2.51 -6.10 -18.97
CA ALA A 249 1.45 -7.08 -19.18
C ALA A 249 0.61 -6.77 -20.42
N ASN A 250 0.24 -5.50 -20.60
CA ASN A 250 -0.58 -5.04 -21.72
C ASN A 250 0.15 -5.10 -23.08
N SER A 251 1.46 -4.80 -23.10
CA SER A 251 2.28 -4.89 -24.33
C SER A 251 2.38 -6.31 -24.91
N GLY A 252 2.30 -7.35 -24.05
CA GLY A 252 2.31 -8.74 -24.51
C GLY A 252 1.00 -9.14 -25.22
N LEU A 253 -0.14 -8.64 -24.75
CA LEU A 253 -1.47 -8.99 -25.28
C LEU A 253 -1.69 -8.45 -26.70
N THR A 254 -1.21 -7.24 -26.98
CA THR A 254 -1.30 -6.63 -28.33
C THR A 254 -0.50 -7.44 -29.36
N THR A 255 0.67 -7.94 -28.97
CA THR A 255 1.54 -8.73 -29.85
C THR A 255 0.95 -10.09 -30.20
N GLU A 256 0.34 -10.78 -29.23
CA GLU A 256 -0.33 -12.08 -29.47
C GLU A 256 -1.57 -11.94 -30.35
N THR A 257 -2.38 -10.91 -30.11
CA THR A 257 -3.59 -10.63 -30.89
C THR A 257 -3.24 -10.35 -32.36
N GLN A 258 -2.18 -9.56 -32.60
CA GLN A 258 -1.69 -9.30 -33.96
C GLN A 258 -1.10 -10.55 -34.64
N ARG A 259 -0.45 -11.46 -33.90
CA ARG A 259 0.04 -12.73 -34.46
C ARG A 259 -1.10 -13.67 -34.84
N ALA A 260 -2.11 -13.80 -33.99
CA ALA A 260 -3.28 -14.65 -34.27
C ALA A 260 -4.05 -14.17 -35.52
N GLN A 261 -4.11 -12.85 -35.77
CA GLN A 261 -4.75 -12.30 -36.97
C GLN A 261 -3.92 -12.46 -38.25
N ARG A 262 -2.60 -12.68 -38.16
CA ARG A 262 -1.71 -12.83 -39.33
C ARG A 262 -1.59 -14.26 -39.84
N ASN A 263 -1.90 -15.26 -39.01
CA ASN A 263 -1.84 -16.68 -39.36
C ASN A 263 -3.23 -17.31 -39.16
N PRO A 264 -4.19 -17.10 -40.07
CA PRO A 264 -5.48 -17.79 -40.06
C PRO A 264 -5.35 -19.29 -40.34
#